data_AF-A0A369J330-F1
#
_entry.id   AF-A0A369J330-F1
#
_cell.length_a   1.000
_cell.length_b   1.000
_cell.length_c   1.000
_cell.angle_alpha   90.00
_cell.angle_beta   90.00
_cell.angle_gamma   90.00
#
_symmetry.space_group_name_H-M   'P 1'
#
loop_
_entity.id
_entity.type
_entity.pdbx_description
1 polymer ?
#
loop_
_entity_poly.entity_id
_entity_poly.type
_entity_poly.pdbx_seq_one_letter_code
_entity_poly.pdbx_strand_id
1 'polypeptide(L)'
;MPRFNGPYMIAKTHPATSSYILDLPELSSIFPTFHASQLQPFHPNDNILFHYRQYNQLGPIITPDGEEEYFVDSIVNKWKHGRGWQYLVRWSGYGPEADLWRPAAEMKDTVALEKWLANRGD
;
A
#
# COMPACT_ATOMS: atom_id res chain seq x y z
N MET A 1 2.49 4.55 -9.00
CA MET A 1 3.53 3.93 -8.16
C MET A 1 4.01 4.94 -7.14
N PRO A 2 4.28 4.54 -5.88
CA PRO A 2 4.83 5.47 -4.89
C PRO A 2 6.16 6.03 -5.38
N ARG A 3 6.40 7.33 -5.17
CA ARG A 3 7.61 8.02 -5.63
C ARG A 3 8.87 7.53 -4.92
N PHE A 4 8.73 7.06 -3.68
CA PHE A 4 9.81 6.54 -2.85
C PHE A 4 9.39 5.21 -2.24
N ASN A 5 10.35 4.32 -2.03
CA ASN A 5 10.12 3.02 -1.40
C ASN A 5 10.67 3.05 0.02
N GLY A 6 9.77 2.90 1.00
CA GLY A 6 10.06 2.69 2.42
C GLY A 6 10.79 3.84 3.14
N PRO A 7 10.54 4.01 4.45
CA PRO A 7 11.61 4.45 5.33
C PRO A 7 12.53 3.25 5.60
N TYR A 8 13.82 3.40 5.32
CA TYR A 8 14.86 2.43 5.71
C TYR A 8 15.90 3.13 6.56
N MET A 9 16.46 2.42 7.53
CA MET A 9 17.56 2.93 8.32
C MET A 9 18.86 2.89 7.51
N ILE A 10 19.76 3.83 7.78
CA ILE A 10 21.10 3.83 7.18
C ILE A 10 21.99 2.92 8.02
N ALA A 11 22.44 1.80 7.45
CA ALA A 11 23.36 0.88 8.08
C ALA A 11 24.81 1.41 8.06
N LYS A 12 25.24 1.99 6.91
CA LYS A 12 26.61 2.53 6.75
C LYS A 12 26.63 3.77 5.84
N THR A 13 27.58 4.66 6.09
CA THR A 13 27.80 5.89 5.31
C THR A 13 29.19 5.90 4.67
N HIS A 14 29.27 6.34 3.43
CA HIS A 14 30.52 6.57 2.70
C HIS A 14 30.52 8.01 2.17
N PRO A 15 30.87 9.00 3.02
CA PRO A 15 30.76 10.42 2.68
C PRO A 15 31.65 10.82 1.49
N ALA A 16 32.80 10.16 1.31
CA ALA A 16 33.72 10.44 0.19
C ALA A 16 33.08 10.24 -1.20
N THR A 17 32.16 9.28 -1.33
CA THR A 17 31.46 8.98 -2.60
C THR A 17 29.97 9.35 -2.55
N SER A 18 29.52 9.97 -1.46
CA SER A 18 28.09 10.24 -1.21
C SER A 18 27.21 8.98 -1.33
N SER A 19 27.75 7.82 -0.93
CA SER A 19 27.05 6.53 -0.99
C SER A 19 26.61 6.09 0.41
N TYR A 20 25.42 5.51 0.50
CA TYR A 20 24.79 5.08 1.74
C TYR A 20 24.29 3.66 1.57
N ILE A 21 24.47 2.83 2.60
CA ILE A 21 23.94 1.47 2.64
C ILE A 21 22.71 1.48 3.53
N LEU A 22 21.57 1.06 2.98
CA LEU A 22 20.31 0.93 3.71
C LEU A 22 20.20 -0.45 4.36
N ASP A 23 19.58 -0.49 5.54
CA ASP A 23 19.15 -1.71 6.20
C ASP A 23 17.84 -2.18 5.54
N LEU A 24 17.97 -3.04 4.54
CA LEU A 24 16.84 -3.60 3.79
C LEU A 24 16.47 -4.98 4.37
N PRO A 25 15.18 -5.37 4.36
CA PRO A 25 14.76 -6.70 4.79
C PRO A 25 15.43 -7.78 3.94
N GLU A 26 15.78 -8.91 4.58
CA GLU A 26 16.56 -10.01 3.96
C GLU A 26 15.92 -10.58 2.68
N LEU A 27 14.60 -10.45 2.53
CA LEU A 27 13.86 -10.90 1.35
C LEU A 27 13.88 -9.91 0.17
N SER A 28 14.60 -8.79 0.29
CA SER A 28 14.70 -7.81 -0.79
C SER A 28 15.77 -8.21 -1.82
N SER A 29 15.37 -8.41 -3.07
CA SER A 29 16.31 -8.66 -4.19
C SER A 29 17.06 -7.39 -4.66
N ILE A 30 17.11 -6.35 -3.83
CA ILE A 30 17.61 -5.01 -4.19
C ILE A 30 18.99 -4.82 -3.56
N PHE A 31 19.93 -4.27 -4.32
CA PHE A 31 21.24 -3.93 -3.78
C PHE A 31 21.09 -2.77 -2.76
N PRO A 32 21.64 -2.90 -1.54
CA PRO A 32 21.34 -1.96 -0.45
C PRO A 32 22.10 -0.63 -0.54
N THR A 33 23.00 -0.45 -1.51
CA THR A 33 23.81 0.77 -1.64
C THR A 33 23.19 1.74 -2.63
N PHE A 34 22.97 2.97 -2.19
CA PHE A 34 22.37 4.05 -2.97
C PHE A 34 23.20 5.33 -2.88
N HIS A 35 23.16 6.16 -3.92
CA HIS A 35 23.74 7.50 -3.88
C HIS A 35 22.81 8.47 -3.15
N ALA A 36 23.35 9.50 -2.50
CA ALA A 36 22.60 10.51 -1.74
C ALA A 36 21.42 11.11 -2.53
N SER A 37 21.58 11.32 -3.84
CA SER A 37 20.55 11.89 -4.72
C SER A 37 19.32 10.99 -4.92
N GLN A 38 19.40 9.71 -4.56
CA GLN A 38 18.29 8.75 -4.61
C GLN A 38 17.56 8.62 -3.28
N LEU A 39 18.09 9.22 -2.21
CA LEU A 39 17.56 9.13 -0.86
C LEU A 39 16.84 10.42 -0.49
N GLN A 40 15.73 10.27 0.21
CA GLN A 40 14.98 11.38 0.79
C GLN A 40 14.85 11.13 2.30
N PRO A 41 15.17 12.11 3.16
CA PRO A 41 14.94 11.97 4.59
C PRO A 41 13.46 11.75 4.87
N PHE A 42 13.16 10.68 5.58
CA PHE A 42 11.79 10.41 6.03
C PHE A 42 11.41 11.40 7.12
N HIS A 43 10.31 12.10 6.90
CA HIS A 43 9.72 12.99 7.90
C HIS A 43 8.42 12.32 8.37
N PRO A 44 8.35 11.90 9.66
CA PRO A 44 7.10 11.35 10.19
C PRO A 44 6.00 12.40 10.13
N ASN A 45 4.75 11.95 10.00
CA ASN A 45 3.61 12.84 10.02
C ASN A 45 3.50 13.51 11.40
N ASP A 46 3.39 14.83 11.43
CA ASP A 46 2.99 15.54 12.65
C ASP A 46 1.48 15.36 12.82
N ASN A 47 1.10 14.53 13.79
CA ASN A 47 -0.30 14.19 13.98
C ASN A 47 -1.11 15.34 14.55
N ILE A 48 -0.51 16.32 15.24
CA ILE A 48 -1.21 17.49 15.79
C ILE A 48 -1.53 18.51 14.71
N LEU A 49 -0.65 18.65 13.70
CA LEU A 49 -0.87 19.60 12.62
C LEU A 49 -1.61 18.97 11.43
N PHE A 50 -1.42 17.66 11.23
CA PHE A 50 -1.90 16.95 10.05
C PHE A 50 -2.61 15.64 10.41
N HIS A 51 -3.52 15.68 11.38
CA HIS A 51 -4.36 14.53 11.78
C HIS A 51 -5.02 13.83 10.57
N TYR A 52 -5.45 14.60 9.56
CA TYR A 52 -6.13 14.10 8.36
C TYR A 52 -5.22 13.31 7.41
N ARG A 53 -3.89 13.33 7.60
CA ARG A 53 -2.95 12.50 6.82
C ARG A 53 -2.84 11.08 7.37
N GLN A 54 -3.27 10.85 8.62
CA GLN A 54 -3.39 9.51 9.16
C GLN A 54 -4.76 8.95 8.84
N TYR A 55 -4.78 7.78 8.20
CA TYR A 55 -6.02 7.04 8.05
C TYR A 55 -6.32 6.33 9.38
N ASN A 56 -7.55 6.43 9.88
CA ASN A 56 -8.00 5.68 11.04
C ASN A 56 -8.06 4.19 10.66
N GLN A 57 -6.96 3.46 10.87
CA GLN A 57 -6.87 2.02 10.57
C GLN A 57 -7.96 1.29 11.36
N LEU A 58 -9.07 0.98 10.69
CA LEU A 58 -10.13 0.15 11.25
C LEU A 58 -9.61 -1.29 11.28
N GLY A 59 -9.49 -1.87 12.47
CA GLY A 59 -9.07 -3.27 12.59
C GLY A 59 -10.01 -4.24 11.85
N PRO A 60 -9.55 -5.46 11.56
CA PRO A 60 -10.38 -6.48 10.92
C PRO A 60 -11.61 -6.80 11.77
N ILE A 61 -12.70 -7.11 11.07
CA ILE A 61 -13.86 -7.77 11.63
C ILE A 61 -13.55 -9.26 11.66
N ILE A 62 -13.73 -9.90 12.81
CA ILE A 62 -13.56 -11.35 12.93
C ILE A 62 -14.92 -11.99 12.68
N THR A 63 -15.03 -12.82 11.65
CA THR A 63 -16.25 -13.58 11.35
C THR A 63 -16.45 -14.69 12.39
N PRO A 64 -17.66 -15.27 12.53
CA PRO A 64 -17.91 -16.41 13.41
C PRO A 64 -16.99 -17.61 13.14
N ASP A 65 -16.50 -17.74 11.90
CA ASP A 65 -15.57 -18.78 11.46
C ASP A 65 -14.09 -18.45 11.75
N GLY A 66 -13.82 -17.26 12.30
CA GLY A 66 -12.48 -16.79 12.67
C GLY A 66 -11.70 -16.13 11.54
N GLU A 67 -12.35 -15.78 10.43
CA GLU A 67 -11.72 -15.10 9.30
C GLU A 67 -11.69 -13.58 9.50
N GLU A 68 -10.63 -12.93 9.02
CA GLU A 68 -10.50 -11.48 9.07
C GLU A 68 -11.11 -10.82 7.82
N GLU A 69 -12.16 -10.03 8.02
CA GLU A 69 -12.79 -9.21 6.99
C GLU A 69 -12.49 -7.73 7.20
N TYR A 70 -12.28 -7.01 6.10
CA TYR A 70 -11.97 -5.58 6.12
C TYR A 70 -13.01 -4.81 5.31
N PHE A 71 -13.42 -3.64 5.80
CA PHE A 71 -14.34 -2.78 5.06
C PHE A 71 -13.69 -2.24 3.79
N VAL A 72 -14.32 -2.48 2.64
CA VAL A 72 -13.90 -1.91 1.36
C VAL A 72 -14.44 -0.49 1.24
N ASP A 73 -13.55 0.49 1.05
CA ASP A 73 -13.91 1.87 0.74
C ASP A 73 -14.28 2.02 -0.74
N SER A 74 -13.35 1.64 -1.63
CA SER A 74 -13.53 1.82 -3.07
C SER A 74 -12.64 0.90 -3.91
N ILE A 75 -13.05 0.64 -5.15
CA ILE A 75 -12.18 -0.01 -6.14
C ILE A 75 -11.41 1.07 -6.91
N VAL A 76 -10.09 0.95 -6.89
CA VAL A 76 -9.17 1.91 -7.51
C VAL A 76 -8.89 1.54 -8.96
N ASN A 77 -8.74 0.24 -9.23
CA ASN A 77 -8.36 -0.24 -10.55
C ASN A 77 -8.84 -1.67 -10.83
N LYS A 78 -8.77 -2.09 -12.10
CA LYS A 78 -9.09 -3.44 -12.59
C LYS A 78 -7.98 -3.87 -13.55
N TRP A 79 -7.55 -5.11 -13.46
CA TRP A 79 -6.63 -5.69 -14.43
C TRP A 79 -6.95 -7.17 -14.71
N LYS A 80 -6.55 -7.64 -15.89
CA LYS A 80 -6.72 -9.04 -16.29
C LYS A 80 -5.50 -9.83 -15.81
N HIS A 81 -5.74 -10.86 -14.99
CA HIS A 81 -4.69 -11.74 -14.49
C HIS A 81 -5.04 -13.21 -14.81
N GLY A 82 -4.28 -13.81 -15.73
CA GLY A 82 -4.56 -15.15 -16.25
C GLY A 82 -5.95 -15.24 -16.90
N ARG A 83 -6.78 -16.16 -16.40
CA ARG A 83 -8.15 -16.39 -16.88
C ARG A 83 -9.20 -15.49 -16.21
N GLY A 84 -8.82 -14.69 -15.22
CA GLY A 84 -9.74 -13.92 -14.39
C GLY A 84 -9.45 -12.42 -14.37
N TRP A 85 -10.34 -11.70 -13.70
CA TRP A 85 -10.16 -10.29 -13.33
C TRP A 85 -9.75 -10.19 -11.87
N GLN A 86 -8.92 -9.19 -11.58
CA GLN A 86 -8.64 -8.76 -10.22
C GLN A 86 -8.90 -7.25 -10.13
N TYR A 87 -9.24 -6.82 -8.91
CA TYR A 87 -9.55 -5.44 -8.58
C TYR A 87 -8.56 -4.94 -7.53
N LEU A 88 -8.07 -3.71 -7.72
CA LEU A 88 -7.24 -3.05 -6.73
C LEU A 88 -8.18 -2.39 -5.72
N VAL A 89 -8.17 -2.91 -4.50
CA VAL A 89 -9.11 -2.55 -3.44
C VAL A 89 -8.47 -1.54 -2.51
N ARG A 90 -9.18 -0.43 -2.26
CA ARG A 90 -8.89 0.49 -1.16
C ARG A 90 -9.74 0.15 0.04
N TRP A 91 -9.10 -0.01 1.20
CA TRP A 91 -9.76 -0.34 2.45
C TRP A 91 -10.15 0.92 3.22
N SER A 92 -11.30 0.88 3.90
CA SER A 92 -11.79 1.97 4.72
C SER A 92 -10.85 2.22 5.89
N GLY A 93 -10.37 3.46 6.01
CA GLY A 93 -9.43 3.80 7.07
C GLY A 93 -7.99 3.37 6.80
N TYR A 94 -7.66 2.97 5.57
CA TYR A 94 -6.28 2.72 5.14
C TYR A 94 -5.92 3.57 3.93
N GLY A 95 -4.64 3.90 3.81
CA GLY A 95 -4.12 4.63 2.66
C GLY A 95 -3.79 3.73 1.48
N PRO A 96 -3.41 4.32 0.33
CA PRO A 96 -3.04 3.60 -0.88
C PRO A 96 -1.90 2.59 -0.69
N GLU A 97 -1.08 2.76 0.36
CA GLU A 97 -0.03 1.83 0.75
C GLU A 97 -0.55 0.44 1.14
N ALA A 98 -1.80 0.34 1.58
CA ALA A 98 -2.46 -0.91 1.94
C ALA A 98 -3.34 -1.47 0.81
N ASP A 99 -3.38 -0.82 -0.35
CA ASP A 99 -4.17 -1.30 -1.48
C ASP A 99 -3.65 -2.66 -1.95
N LEU A 100 -4.56 -3.62 -2.10
CA LEU A 100 -4.22 -4.99 -2.54
C LEU A 100 -5.08 -5.41 -3.72
N TRP A 101 -4.50 -6.21 -4.61
CA TRP A 101 -5.24 -6.85 -5.70
C TRP A 101 -6.01 -8.04 -5.17
N ARG A 102 -7.34 -7.98 -5.26
CA ARG A 102 -8.25 -9.06 -4.88
C ARG A 102 -8.90 -9.71 -6.11
N PRO A 103 -9.07 -11.04 -6.13
CA PRO A 103 -9.75 -11.72 -7.23
C PRO A 103 -11.21 -11.28 -7.31
N ALA A 104 -11.75 -11.26 -8.54
CA ALA A 104 -13.15 -10.87 -8.77
C ALA A 104 -14.15 -11.70 -7.95
N ALA A 105 -13.84 -12.96 -7.62
CA ALA A 105 -14.68 -13.81 -6.81
C ALA A 105 -14.89 -13.28 -5.39
N GLU A 106 -13.84 -12.72 -4.75
CA GLU A 106 -13.92 -12.11 -3.41
C GLU A 106 -14.71 -10.79 -3.42
N MET A 107 -14.80 -10.12 -4.57
CA MET A 107 -15.41 -8.79 -4.68
C MET A 107 -16.88 -8.82 -5.12
N LYS A 108 -17.40 -9.97 -5.54
CA LYS A 108 -18.72 -10.10 -6.19
C LYS A 108 -19.87 -9.51 -5.38
N ASP A 109 -19.83 -9.66 -4.07
CA ASP A 109 -20.91 -9.26 -3.17
C ASP A 109 -20.64 -7.92 -2.46
N THR A 110 -19.71 -7.12 -3.00
CA THR A 110 -19.35 -5.83 -2.41
C THR A 110 -20.06 -4.67 -3.10
N VAL A 111 -20.66 -3.78 -2.30
CA VAL A 111 -21.27 -2.52 -2.77
C VAL A 111 -20.25 -1.64 -3.51
N ALA A 112 -18.97 -1.74 -3.15
CA ALA A 112 -17.89 -1.03 -3.83
C ALA A 112 -17.72 -1.48 -5.29
N LEU A 113 -17.87 -2.77 -5.60
CA LEU A 113 -17.81 -3.28 -6.97
C LEU A 113 -18.99 -2.79 -7.80
N GLU A 114 -20.21 -2.86 -7.25
CA GLU A 114 -21.41 -2.37 -7.93
C GLU A 114 -21.28 -0.88 -8.30
N LYS A 115 -20.89 -0.04 -7.33
CA LYS A 115 -20.67 1.40 -7.56
C LYS A 115 -19.60 1.65 -8.62
N TRP A 116 -18.53 0.87 -8.60
CA TRP A 116 -17.45 1.02 -9.56
C TRP A 116 -17.86 0.64 -10.98
N LEU A 117 -18.62 -0.45 -11.14
CA LEU A 117 -19.15 -0.87 -12.44
C LEU A 117 -20.16 0.14 -12.98
N ALA A 118 -21.06 0.63 -12.12
CA ALA A 118 -22.06 1.65 -12.49
C ALA A 118 -21.41 2.96 -12.99
N ASN A 119 -20.30 3.37 -12.38
CA ASN A 119 -19.56 4.57 -12.80
C ASN A 119 -18.69 4.36 -14.05
N ARG A 120 -18.39 3.12 -14.45
CA ARG A 120 -17.51 2.81 -15.59
C ARG A 120 -18.22 2.37 -16.87
N GLY A 121 -19.53 2.12 -16.83
CA GLY A 121 -20.34 1.94 -18.04
C GLY A 121 -19.89 0.78 -18.95
N ASP A 122 -19.49 -0.35 -18.34
CA ASP A 122 -19.33 -1.65 -19.02
C ASP A 122 -20.59 -2.51 -18.80
#